data_AF-X0WI08-F1
#
_entry.id   AF-X0WI08-F1
#
_cell.length_a   1.000
_cell.length_b   1.000
_cell.length_c   1.000
_cell.angle_alpha   90.00
_cell.angle_beta   90.00
_cell.angle_gamma   90.00
#
_symmetry.space_group_name_H-M   'P 1'
#
loop_
_entity.id
_entity.type
_entity.pdbx_description
1 polymer ?
#
loop_
_entity_poly.entity_id
_entity_poly.type
_entity_poly.pdbx_seq_one_letter_code
_entity_poly.pdbx_strand_id
1 'polypeptide(L)'
;SGGSAGMWLAEYLLEPGGTVVQFAPCSEGVASEHPDVARYGYRSLVETEALLDSGAITDRVAAAHMVHGGRVLDRMGVECILFSDGLTREEVERLGLTYASSPQEAVDMAFARHGRSAIVQVFGELDRQRAADRSPGRD
;
A
#
# COMPACT_ATOMS: atom_id res chain seq x y z
N SER A 1 -10.70 0.90 5.84
CA SER A 1 -10.08 0.24 4.67
C SER A 1 -8.77 -0.41 5.09
N GLY A 2 -8.52 -1.67 4.74
CA GLY A 2 -7.31 -2.43 5.13
C GLY A 2 -6.13 -2.31 4.16
N GLY A 3 -6.32 -1.62 3.03
CA GLY A 3 -5.37 -1.61 1.90
C GLY A 3 -3.98 -1.06 2.22
N SER A 4 -3.85 -0.10 3.15
CA SER A 4 -2.55 0.53 3.43
C SER A 4 -1.75 -0.15 4.55
N ALA A 5 -2.36 -1.07 5.31
CA ALA A 5 -1.74 -1.64 6.52
C ALA A 5 -0.44 -2.41 6.24
N GLY A 6 -0.38 -3.17 5.14
CA GLY A 6 0.84 -3.89 4.74
C GLY A 6 2.00 -2.96 4.42
N MET A 7 1.73 -1.86 3.70
CA MET A 7 2.74 -0.84 3.41
C MET A 7 3.24 -0.12 4.67
N TRP A 8 2.39 0.06 5.71
CA TRP A 8 2.83 0.66 6.98
C TRP A 8 3.69 -0.26 7.82
N LEU A 9 3.38 -1.56 7.80
CA LEU A 9 4.21 -2.55 8.48
C LEU A 9 5.63 -2.62 7.87
N ALA A 10 5.79 -2.24 6.60
CA ALA A 10 7.08 -2.12 5.94
C ALA A 10 8.09 -1.32 6.78
N GLU A 11 7.65 -0.20 7.36
CA GLU A 11 8.49 0.70 8.15
C GLU A 11 9.16 0.01 9.33
N TYR A 12 8.51 -1.00 9.89
CA TYR A 12 8.98 -1.70 11.09
C TYR A 12 9.64 -3.04 10.80
N LEU A 13 9.34 -3.64 9.64
CA LEU A 13 9.69 -5.03 9.34
C LEU A 13 10.81 -5.17 8.30
N LEU A 14 11.02 -4.15 7.47
CA LEU A 14 12.01 -4.20 6.40
C LEU A 14 13.28 -3.44 6.76
N GLU A 15 14.40 -4.00 6.34
CA GLU A 15 15.65 -3.25 6.23
C GLU A 15 15.54 -2.23 5.08
N PRO A 16 16.30 -1.11 5.14
CA PRO A 16 16.37 -0.17 4.04
C PRO A 16 16.67 -0.85 2.70
N GLY A 17 15.93 -0.51 1.65
CA GLY A 17 16.05 -1.12 0.33
C GLY A 17 15.26 -2.42 0.12
N GLY A 18 14.52 -2.90 1.13
CA GLY A 18 13.63 -4.05 1.01
C GLY A 18 12.44 -3.85 0.06
N THR A 19 11.64 -4.90 -0.12
CA THR A 19 10.42 -4.86 -0.95
C THR A 19 9.23 -5.38 -0.16
N VAL A 20 8.12 -4.65 -0.17
CA VAL A 20 6.81 -5.16 0.23
C VAL A 20 6.08 -5.65 -1.01
N VAL A 21 5.53 -6.86 -0.91
CA VAL A 21 4.54 -7.35 -1.86
C VAL A 21 3.18 -7.32 -1.16
N GLN A 22 2.25 -6.55 -1.70
CA GLN A 22 0.92 -6.38 -1.14
C GLN A 22 -0.14 -6.94 -2.09
N PHE A 23 -1.04 -7.73 -1.50
CA PHE A 23 -2.26 -8.21 -2.15
C PHE A 23 -3.44 -7.52 -1.48
N ALA A 24 -4.10 -6.63 -2.20
CA ALA A 24 -5.23 -5.89 -1.66
C ALA A 24 -6.30 -5.71 -2.75
N PRO A 25 -7.56 -6.14 -2.51
CA PRO A 25 -8.60 -6.02 -3.53
C PRO A 25 -8.85 -4.57 -3.96
N CYS A 26 -8.91 -3.64 -3.01
CA CYS A 26 -9.15 -2.22 -3.28
C CYS A 26 -10.42 -1.96 -4.11
N SER A 27 -11.51 -2.67 -3.82
CA SER A 27 -12.79 -2.59 -4.55
C SER A 27 -13.42 -1.19 -4.59
N GLU A 28 -13.11 -0.35 -3.59
CA GLU A 28 -13.57 1.05 -3.51
C GLU A 28 -12.63 2.03 -4.25
N GLY A 29 -11.58 1.53 -4.90
CA GLY A 29 -10.56 2.35 -5.54
C GLY A 29 -9.57 2.98 -4.56
N VAL A 30 -8.84 3.99 -5.04
CA VAL A 30 -7.80 4.68 -4.26
C VAL A 30 -8.44 5.69 -3.32
N ALA A 31 -8.42 5.37 -2.01
CA ALA A 31 -8.76 6.29 -0.92
C ALA A 31 -9.98 7.18 -1.24
N SER A 32 -11.14 6.56 -1.49
CA SER A 32 -12.35 7.24 -1.98
C SER A 32 -12.81 8.45 -1.14
N GLU A 33 -12.49 8.46 0.16
CA GLU A 33 -12.76 9.58 1.08
C GLU A 33 -11.74 10.73 0.97
N HIS A 34 -10.58 10.47 0.36
CA HIS A 34 -9.42 11.37 0.24
C HIS A 34 -8.92 11.43 -1.22
N PRO A 35 -9.67 12.05 -2.14
CA PRO A 35 -9.38 12.03 -3.58
C PRO A 35 -8.03 12.64 -3.96
N ASP A 36 -7.48 13.54 -3.13
CA ASP A 36 -6.15 14.11 -3.33
C ASP A 36 -5.05 13.04 -3.32
N VAL A 37 -5.24 11.94 -2.60
CA VAL A 37 -4.30 10.79 -2.62
C VAL A 37 -4.28 10.14 -4.01
N ALA A 38 -5.45 9.93 -4.62
CA ALA A 38 -5.53 9.38 -5.97
C ALA A 38 -4.97 10.35 -7.01
N ARG A 39 -5.15 11.66 -6.80
CA ARG A 39 -4.70 12.70 -7.71
C ARG A 39 -3.19 12.92 -7.68
N TYR A 40 -2.62 13.03 -6.48
CA TYR A 40 -1.23 13.42 -6.28
C TYR A 40 -0.32 12.24 -5.94
N GLY A 41 -0.85 11.09 -5.52
CA GLY A 41 -0.05 9.95 -5.09
C GLY A 41 0.70 10.18 -3.78
N TYR A 42 1.55 9.23 -3.40
CA TYR A 42 2.40 9.39 -2.23
C TYR A 42 3.55 10.36 -2.53
N ARG A 43 3.87 11.24 -1.59
CA ARG A 43 4.81 12.36 -1.76
C ARG A 43 5.65 12.56 -0.50
N SER A 44 6.83 13.14 -0.68
CA SER A 44 7.65 13.55 0.47
C SER A 44 6.92 14.61 1.31
N LEU A 45 7.42 14.83 2.53
CA LEU A 45 6.92 15.90 3.41
C LEU A 45 7.01 17.25 2.71
N VAL A 46 8.16 17.57 2.11
CA VAL A 46 8.42 18.85 1.46
C VAL A 46 7.47 19.09 0.28
N GLU A 47 7.25 18.08 -0.56
CA GLU A 47 6.31 18.19 -1.69
C GLU A 47 4.87 18.36 -1.21
N THR A 48 4.49 17.66 -0.13
CA THR A 48 3.13 17.74 0.42
C THR A 48 2.88 19.09 1.08
N GLU A 49 3.86 19.63 1.81
CA GLU A 49 3.80 20.99 2.38
C GLU A 49 3.62 22.04 1.28
N ALA A 50 4.35 21.93 0.16
CA ALA A 50 4.18 22.83 -0.97
C ALA A 50 2.75 22.77 -1.59
N LEU A 51 2.13 21.59 -1.61
CA LEU A 51 0.74 21.42 -2.08
C LEU A 51 -0.28 22.03 -1.12
N LEU A 52 -0.04 21.96 0.19
CA LEU A 52 -0.87 22.63 1.21
C LEU A 52 -0.72 24.15 1.17
N ASP A 53 0.52 24.65 1.09
CA ASP A 53 0.82 26.08 1.09
C ASP A 53 0.28 26.80 -0.15
N SER A 54 0.29 26.11 -1.30
CA SER A 54 -0.33 26.61 -2.54
C SER A 54 -1.86 26.51 -2.56
N GLY A 55 -2.46 25.83 -1.58
CA GLY A 55 -3.90 25.54 -1.54
C GLY A 55 -4.36 24.49 -2.56
N ALA A 56 -3.43 23.79 -3.21
CA ALA A 56 -3.74 22.70 -4.15
C ALA A 56 -4.38 21.49 -3.45
N ILE A 57 -4.03 21.28 -2.18
CA ILE A 57 -4.67 20.35 -1.24
C ILE A 57 -5.15 21.16 -0.05
N THR A 58 -6.34 20.86 0.46
CA THR A 58 -6.85 21.45 1.72
C THR A 58 -7.18 20.38 2.77
N ASP A 59 -7.34 19.13 2.34
CA ASP A 59 -7.55 17.99 3.22
C ASP A 59 -6.23 17.57 3.90
N ARG A 60 -6.10 17.93 5.18
CA ARG A 60 -4.94 17.59 6.00
C ARG A 60 -4.83 16.10 6.30
N VAL A 61 -5.93 15.36 6.26
CA VAL A 61 -5.92 13.90 6.46
C VAL A 61 -5.35 13.23 5.22
N ALA A 62 -5.76 13.66 4.02
CA ALA A 62 -5.15 13.23 2.76
C ALA A 62 -3.64 13.55 2.74
N ALA A 63 -3.25 14.77 3.13
CA ALA A 63 -1.85 15.16 3.21
C ALA A 63 -1.03 14.27 4.16
N ALA A 64 -1.54 13.97 5.36
CA ALA A 64 -0.87 13.07 6.29
C ALA A 64 -0.70 11.65 5.70
N HIS A 65 -1.73 11.15 5.00
CA HIS A 65 -1.66 9.86 4.31
C HIS A 65 -0.60 9.86 3.19
N MET A 66 -0.53 10.93 2.41
CA MET A 66 0.47 11.10 1.34
C MET A 66 1.90 11.08 1.87
N VAL A 67 2.17 11.83 2.94
CA VAL A 67 3.50 11.90 3.58
C VAL A 67 3.92 10.56 4.16
N HIS A 68 2.98 9.84 4.80
CA HIS A 68 3.32 8.54 5.38
C HIS A 68 3.72 7.54 4.28
N GLY A 69 2.98 7.49 3.17
CA GLY A 69 3.34 6.71 1.99
C GLY A 69 4.70 7.10 1.42
N GLY A 70 4.92 8.40 1.22
CA GLY A 70 6.16 8.92 0.64
C GLY A 70 7.37 8.63 1.51
N ARG A 71 7.23 8.66 2.84
CA ARG A 71 8.30 8.28 3.77
C ARG A 71 8.74 6.82 3.61
N VAL A 72 7.78 5.89 3.47
CA VAL A 72 8.10 4.47 3.28
C VAL A 72 8.86 4.27 1.97
N LEU A 73 8.37 4.86 0.88
CA LEU A 73 8.94 4.68 -0.45
C LEU A 73 10.30 5.39 -0.62
N ASP A 74 10.37 6.67 -0.28
CA ASP A 74 11.53 7.52 -0.54
C ASP A 74 12.60 7.35 0.53
N ARG A 75 12.26 7.61 1.81
CA ARG A 75 13.25 7.65 2.89
C ARG A 75 13.84 6.28 3.21
N MET A 76 13.05 5.21 3.12
CA MET A 76 13.57 3.86 3.35
C MET A 76 14.03 3.14 2.08
N GLY A 77 13.79 3.72 0.90
CA GLY A 77 14.07 3.09 -0.38
C GLY A 77 13.30 1.77 -0.58
N VAL A 78 12.15 1.61 0.10
CA VAL A 78 11.33 0.41 -0.02
C VAL A 78 10.50 0.49 -1.28
N GLU A 79 10.53 -0.57 -2.08
CA GLU A 79 9.58 -0.74 -3.17
C GLU A 79 8.33 -1.45 -2.66
N CYS A 80 7.17 -0.95 -3.05
CA CYS A 80 5.90 -1.59 -2.79
C CYS A 80 5.31 -2.08 -4.11
N ILE A 81 5.25 -3.41 -4.25
CA ILE A 81 4.63 -4.10 -5.37
C ILE A 81 3.20 -4.44 -4.98
N LEU A 82 2.23 -3.96 -5.75
CA LEU A 82 0.81 -4.14 -5.48
C LEU A 82 0.16 -4.99 -6.58
N PHE A 83 -0.50 -6.06 -6.15
CA PHE A 83 -1.56 -6.71 -6.93
C PHE A 83 -2.92 -6.34 -6.34
N SER A 84 -3.83 -5.96 -7.21
CA SER A 84 -5.21 -5.57 -6.89
C SER A 84 -6.14 -5.93 -8.04
N ASP A 85 -7.35 -6.40 -7.72
CA ASP A 85 -8.43 -6.65 -8.68
C ASP A 85 -9.35 -5.43 -8.87
N GLY A 86 -9.25 -4.43 -7.99
CA GLY A 86 -10.02 -3.19 -8.03
C GLY A 86 -9.25 -1.96 -8.53
N LEU A 87 -7.94 -2.07 -8.83
CA LEU A 87 -7.13 -0.96 -9.33
C LEU A 87 -6.47 -1.25 -10.68
N THR A 88 -6.44 -0.24 -11.53
CA THR A 88 -5.69 -0.25 -12.78
C THR A 88 -4.20 -0.04 -12.54
N ARG A 89 -3.38 -0.46 -13.51
CA ARG A 89 -1.94 -0.16 -13.53
C ARG A 89 -1.66 1.33 -13.34
N GLU A 90 -2.39 2.18 -14.05
CA GLU A 90 -2.19 3.63 -14.02
C GLU A 90 -2.46 4.22 -12.62
N GLU A 91 -3.50 3.73 -11.93
CA GLU A 91 -3.79 4.17 -10.56
C GLU A 91 -2.69 3.76 -9.57
N VAL A 92 -2.19 2.53 -9.69
CA VAL A 92 -1.10 2.02 -8.84
C VAL A 92 0.21 2.79 -9.09
N GLU A 93 0.57 2.99 -10.36
CA GLU A 93 1.80 3.72 -10.73
C GLU A 93 1.70 5.21 -10.35
N ARG A 94 0.52 5.81 -10.41
CA ARG A 94 0.30 7.20 -9.97
C ARG A 94 0.51 7.38 -8.46
N LEU A 95 0.27 6.35 -7.67
CA LEU A 95 0.59 6.33 -6.24
C LEU A 95 2.11 6.27 -5.97
N GLY A 96 2.93 5.97 -6.98
CA GLY A 96 4.36 5.69 -6.82
C GLY A 96 4.65 4.24 -6.45
N LEU A 97 3.70 3.33 -6.68
CA LEU A 97 3.84 1.90 -6.41
C LEU A 97 4.13 1.13 -7.71
N THR A 98 4.64 -0.09 -7.56
CA THR A 98 4.89 -1.00 -8.68
C THR A 98 3.68 -1.90 -8.90
N TYR A 99 3.08 -1.89 -10.09
CA TYR A 99 1.93 -2.74 -10.41
C TYR A 99 2.35 -4.17 -10.79
N ALA A 100 1.62 -5.16 -10.25
CA ALA A 100 1.64 -6.55 -10.71
C ALA A 100 0.25 -6.98 -11.19
N SER A 101 0.20 -7.67 -12.34
CA SER A 101 -1.03 -8.18 -12.97
C SER A 101 -1.53 -9.50 -12.39
N SER A 102 -0.70 -10.19 -11.60
CA SER A 102 -1.10 -11.40 -10.89
C SER A 102 -0.36 -11.53 -9.56
N PRO A 103 -0.88 -12.34 -8.61
CA PRO A 103 -0.18 -12.58 -7.36
C PRO A 103 1.21 -13.19 -7.56
N GLN A 104 1.34 -14.10 -8.53
CA GLN A 104 2.60 -14.77 -8.83
C GLN A 104 3.63 -13.79 -9.40
N GLU A 105 3.22 -12.93 -10.33
CA GLU A 105 4.11 -11.89 -10.89
C GLU A 105 4.65 -10.98 -9.78
N ALA A 106 3.81 -10.59 -8.83
CA ALA A 106 4.23 -9.72 -7.73
C ALA A 106 5.37 -10.34 -6.90
N VAL A 107 5.29 -11.65 -6.64
CA VAL A 107 6.32 -12.41 -5.93
C VAL A 107 7.56 -12.60 -6.80
N ASP A 108 7.38 -12.90 -8.08
CA ASP A 108 8.49 -13.10 -9.02
C ASP A 108 9.32 -11.82 -9.19
N MET A 109 8.66 -10.65 -9.24
CA MET A 109 9.32 -9.35 -9.28
C MET A 109 10.18 -9.10 -8.03
N ALA A 110 9.66 -9.42 -6.85
CA ALA A 110 10.42 -9.30 -5.60
C ALA A 110 11.67 -10.22 -5.60
N PHE A 111 11.52 -11.48 -6.03
CA PHE A 111 12.66 -12.39 -6.14
C PHE A 111 13.63 -12.03 -7.26
N ALA A 112 13.18 -11.39 -8.34
CA ALA A 112 14.06 -10.88 -9.39
C ALA A 112 14.97 -9.77 -8.85
N ARG A 113 14.46 -8.94 -7.94
CA ARG A 113 15.23 -7.87 -7.28
C ARG A 113 16.19 -8.39 -6.21
N HIS A 114 15.74 -9.29 -5.33
CA HIS A 114 16.49 -9.70 -4.14
C HIS A 114 17.21 -11.05 -4.26
N GLY A 115 16.91 -11.82 -5.29
CA GLY A 115 17.44 -13.17 -5.50
C GLY A 115 16.66 -14.25 -4.74
N ARG A 116 16.77 -15.50 -5.20
CA ARG A 116 15.99 -16.65 -4.70
C ARG A 116 16.25 -17.04 -3.24
N SER A 117 17.31 -16.52 -2.64
CA SER A 117 17.68 -16.76 -1.24
C SER A 117 17.20 -15.65 -0.29
N ALA A 118 16.38 -14.71 -0.76
CA ALA A 118 15.83 -13.65 0.07
C ALA A 118 15.03 -14.21 1.27
N ILE A 119 15.15 -13.55 2.42
CA ILE A 119 14.34 -13.88 3.60
C ILE A 119 12.95 -13.29 3.39
N VAL A 120 11.93 -14.14 3.42
CA VAL A 120 10.53 -13.74 3.21
C VAL A 120 9.75 -13.89 4.50
N GLN A 121 9.06 -12.82 4.89
CA GLN A 121 8.09 -12.84 5.98
C GLN A 121 6.69 -12.64 5.39
N VAL A 122 5.73 -13.47 5.81
CA VAL A 122 4.36 -13.45 5.28
C VAL A 122 3.41 -13.06 6.40
N PHE A 123 2.61 -12.02 6.15
CA PHE A 123 1.57 -11.53 7.04
C PHE A 123 0.22 -11.63 6.32
N GLY A 124 -0.71 -12.36 6.93
CA GLY A 124 -2.09 -12.43 6.46
C GLY A 124 -3.01 -11.83 7.51
N GLU A 125 -4.06 -11.16 7.07
CA GLU A 125 -5.17 -10.85 7.98
C GLU A 125 -5.86 -12.18 8.32
N LEU A 126 -5.93 -12.51 9.61
CA LEU A 126 -6.68 -13.68 10.08
C LEU A 126 -8.15 -13.45 9.73
N ASP A 127 -8.62 -14.29 8.81
CA ASP A 127 -10.00 -14.47 8.37
C ASP A 127 -11.02 -14.20 9.50
N ARG A 128 -11.56 -12.97 9.59
CA ARG A 128 -12.61 -12.63 10.56
C ARG A 128 -13.91 -13.41 10.29
N GLN A 129 -14.04 -14.05 9.12
CA GLN A 129 -15.19 -14.90 8.81
C GLN A 129 -15.27 -16.16 9.69
N ARG A 130 -14.16 -16.66 10.28
CA ARG A 130 -14.20 -17.87 11.13
C ARG A 130 -14.86 -17.67 12.50
N ALA A 131 -15.20 -16.43 12.88
CA ALA A 131 -15.94 -16.14 14.11
C ALA A 131 -17.47 -16.16 13.92
N ALA A 132 -17.97 -16.02 12.69
CA ALA A 132 -19.41 -16.08 12.41
C ALA A 132 -19.94 -17.52 12.32
N ASP A 133 -19.11 -18.46 11.83
CA ASP A 133 -19.44 -19.89 11.69
C ASP A 133 -19.36 -20.71 12.99
N ARG A 134 -19.10 -20.06 14.13
CA ARG A 134 -19.04 -20.71 15.46
C ARG A 134 -20.10 -20.20 16.45
N SER A 135 -21.19 -19.63 15.97
CA SER A 135 -22.38 -19.49 16.83
C SER A 135 -23.08 -20.86 16.86
N PRO A 136 -23.13 -21.57 18.01
CA PRO A 136 -23.97 -22.75 18.12
C PRO A 136 -25.42 -22.27 17.96
N GLY A 137 -26.19 -23.00 17.15
CA GLY A 137 -27.62 -22.76 16.99
C GLY A 137 -28.29 -22.58 18.35
N ARG A 138 -29.04 -21.49 18.49
CA ARG A 138 -30.07 -21.39 19.51
C ARG A 138 -31.38 -21.74 18.85
N ASP A 139 -31.81 -22.97 19.14
CA ASP A 139 -33.21 -23.38 19.13
C ASP A 139 -34.03 -22.53 20.11
#